data_AF-A0A925G457-F1
#
_entry.id   AF-A0A925G457-F1
#
_cell.length_a   1.000
_cell.length_b   1.000
_cell.length_c   1.000
_cell.angle_alpha   90.00
_cell.angle_beta   90.00
_cell.angle_gamma   90.00
#
_symmetry.space_group_name_H-M   'P 1'
#
loop_
_entity.id
_entity.type
_entity.pdbx_description
1 polymer ?
#
loop_
_entity_poly.entity_id
_entity_poly.type
_entity_poly.pdbx_seq_one_letter_code
_entity_poly.pdbx_strand_id
1 'polypeptide(L)' 'MTNIAIEAQSKPATPKDAAAVILLRDGTDASDPEVFWVRRSERLTFLGGFHAFPGGQLDASDAETDVAN' A
#
# COMPACT_ATOMS: atom_id res chain seq x y z
N MET A 1 18.56 0.92 -43.73
CA MET A 1 17.51 1.69 -43.04
C MET A 1 17.09 0.88 -41.83
N THR A 2 17.38 1.36 -40.62
CA THR A 2 17.14 0.61 -39.38
C THR A 2 15.73 0.92 -38.89
N ASN A 3 14.88 -0.11 -38.82
CA ASN A 3 13.51 0.01 -38.34
C ASN A 3 13.53 0.10 -36.81
N ILE A 4 13.20 1.27 -36.26
CA ILE A 4 12.98 1.43 -34.81
C ILE A 4 11.57 0.90 -34.54
N ALA A 5 11.48 -0.31 -33.99
CA ALA A 5 10.23 -0.81 -33.44
C ALA A 5 9.87 0.07 -32.24
N ILE A 6 8.78 0.83 -32.36
CA ILE A 6 8.18 1.55 -31.24
C ILE A 6 7.52 0.49 -30.37
N GLU A 7 8.11 0.18 -29.21
CA GLU A 7 7.47 -0.67 -28.21
C GLU A 7 6.12 -0.05 -27.83
N ALA A 8 5.05 -0.84 -27.94
CA ALA A 8 3.71 -0.38 -27.59
C ALA A 8 3.68 -0.04 -26.10
N GLN A 9 3.51 1.25 -25.77
CA GLN A 9 3.29 1.68 -24.39
C GLN A 9 1.99 1.05 -23.88
N SER A 10 2.11 0.11 -22.92
CA SER A 10 0.97 -0.49 -22.25
C SER A 10 0.23 0.56 -21.45
N LYS A 11 -1.10 0.62 -21.57
CA LYS A 11 -1.93 1.52 -20.77
C LYS A 11 -1.68 1.29 -19.27
N PRO A 12 -1.50 2.36 -18.46
CA PRO A 12 -1.38 2.23 -17.01
C PRO A 12 -2.58 1.47 -16.41
N ALA A 13 -2.31 0.63 -15.41
CA ALA A 13 -3.36 -0.04 -14.67
C ALA A 13 -4.23 0.98 -13.92
N THR A 14 -5.53 0.72 -13.85
CA THR A 14 -6.43 1.48 -12.97
C THR A 14 -6.09 1.15 -11.51
N PRO A 15 -5.88 2.15 -10.64
CA PRO A 15 -5.67 1.92 -9.22
C PRO A 15 -6.85 1.19 -8.59
N LYS A 16 -6.57 0.37 -7.57
CA LYS A 16 -7.60 -0.28 -6.77
C LYS A 16 -7.79 0.49 -5.47
N ASP A 17 -9.02 0.53 -4.98
CA ASP A 17 -9.31 1.09 -3.65
C ASP A 17 -8.60 0.26 -2.57
N ALA A 18 -8.00 0.96 -1.62
CA ALA A 18 -7.18 0.39 -0.56
C ALA A 18 -7.12 1.35 0.63
N ALA A 19 -6.87 0.80 1.81
CA ALA A 19 -6.67 1.57 3.04
C ALA A 19 -5.39 1.11 3.75
N ALA A 20 -4.77 2.04 4.48
CA ALA A 20 -3.63 1.77 5.35
C ALA A 20 -3.84 2.48 6.70
N VAL A 21 -3.32 1.87 7.76
CA VAL A 21 -3.39 2.39 9.12
C VAL A 21 -1.99 2.81 9.55
N ILE A 22 -1.85 4.06 9.96
CA ILE A 22 -0.63 4.57 10.58
C ILE A 22 -0.83 4.53 12.09
N LEU A 23 -0.23 3.54 12.74
CA LEU A 23 -0.27 3.41 14.19
C LEU A 23 0.84 4.28 14.79
N LEU A 24 0.45 5.25 15.59
CA LEU A 24 1.35 6.08 16.39
C LEU A 24 1.62 5.38 17.72
N ARG A 25 2.86 5.42 18.17
CA ARG A 25 3.20 4.98 19.52
C ARG A 25 2.81 6.05 20.53
N ASP A 26 2.07 5.66 21.56
CA ASP A 26 1.70 6.59 22.64
C ASP A 26 2.91 7.05 23.45
N GLY A 27 2.86 8.30 23.92
CA GLY A 27 3.85 8.87 24.84
C GLY A 27 5.18 9.27 24.21
N THR A 28 5.27 9.36 22.88
CA THR A 28 6.46 9.88 22.18
C THR A 28 6.48 11.41 22.19
N ASP A 29 7.63 11.98 21.86
CA ASP A 29 7.73 13.41 21.59
C ASP A 29 6.80 13.77 20.42
N ALA A 30 5.99 14.81 20.58
CA ALA A 30 5.08 15.28 19.54
C ALA A 30 5.83 15.84 18.32
N SER A 31 7.08 16.28 18.50
CA SER A 31 7.96 16.73 17.42
C SER A 31 8.71 15.59 16.71
N ASP A 32 8.72 14.38 17.29
CA ASP A 32 9.34 13.17 16.75
C ASP A 32 8.45 11.93 16.99
N PRO A 33 7.31 11.81 16.28
CA PRO A 33 6.39 10.71 16.47
C PRO A 33 6.96 9.39 15.94
N GLU A 34 6.88 8.34 16.75
CA GLU A 34 7.22 7.00 16.29
C GLU A 34 5.99 6.31 15.67
N VAL A 35 6.17 5.67 14.52
CA VAL A 35 5.12 4.93 13.81
C VAL A 35 5.47 3.46 13.66
N PHE A 36 4.46 2.60 13.67
CA PHE A 36 4.62 1.18 13.34
C PHE A 36 4.49 0.93 11.84
N TRP A 37 5.46 0.20 11.30
CA TRP A 37 5.47 -0.30 9.93
C TRP A 37 6.02 -1.72 9.89
N VAL A 38 5.70 -2.46 8.82
CA VAL A 38 6.10 -3.86 8.65
C VAL A 38 7.06 -4.00 7.48
N ARG A 39 8.01 -4.94 7.57
CA ARG A 39 8.73 -5.44 6.40
C ARG A 39 7.91 -6.56 5.76
N ARG A 40 7.46 -6.35 4.53
CA ARG A 40 6.69 -7.32 3.76
C ARG A 40 7.52 -8.58 3.51
N SER A 41 6.87 -9.75 3.49
CA SER A 41 7.54 -11.00 3.16
C SER A 41 8.22 -10.93 1.79
N GLU A 42 9.45 -11.42 1.69
CA GLU A 42 10.21 -11.45 0.43
C GLU A 42 9.58 -12.36 -0.62
N ARG A 43 8.68 -13.26 -0.22
CA ARG A 43 7.97 -14.19 -1.13
C ARG A 43 6.82 -13.54 -1.90
N LEU A 44 6.47 -12.27 -1.63
CA LEU A 44 5.38 -11.60 -2.32
C LEU A 44 5.81 -11.21 -3.74
N THR A 45 4.99 -11.57 -4.73
CA THR A 45 5.21 -11.25 -6.16
C THR A 45 5.22 -9.75 -6.45
N PHE A 46 4.62 -8.94 -5.59
CA PHE A 46 4.61 -7.48 -5.70
C PHE A 46 5.14 -6.83 -4.42
N LEU A 47 6.18 -6.00 -4.57
CA LEU A 47 6.82 -5.26 -3.48
C LEU A 47 7.20 -6.15 -2.28
N GLY A 48 7.72 -7.36 -2.53
CA GLY A 48 8.30 -8.19 -1.48
C GLY A 48 9.52 -7.51 -0.85
N GLY A 49 9.67 -7.60 0.46
CA GLY A 49 10.78 -6.99 1.21
C GLY A 49 10.65 -5.48 1.47
N PHE A 50 9.66 -4.80 0.88
CA PHE A 50 9.41 -3.37 1.14
C PHE A 50 8.88 -3.15 2.56
N HIS A 51 9.24 -2.01 3.15
CA HIS A 51 8.54 -1.54 4.34
C HIS A 51 7.22 -0.87 3.94
N ALA A 52 6.16 -1.16 4.67
CA ALA A 52 4.82 -0.62 4.42
C ALA A 52 4.05 -0.45 5.74
N PHE A 53 3.08 0.46 5.75
CA PHE A 53 2.10 0.48 6.83
C PHE A 53 1.16 -0.72 6.72
N PRO A 54 0.64 -1.25 7.86
CA PRO A 54 -0.43 -2.23 7.83
C PRO A 54 -1.63 -1.74 7.03
N GLY A 55 -2.22 -2.61 6.22
CA GLY A 55 -3.31 -2.24 5.32
C GLY A 55 -3.51 -3.27 4.21
N GLY A 56 -4.38 -2.94 3.28
CA GLY A 56 -4.77 -3.83 2.21
C GLY A 56 -5.70 -3.18 1.19
N GLN A 57 -5.97 -3.94 0.13
CA GLN A 57 -7.02 -3.63 -0.84
C GLN A 57 -8.38 -3.71 -0.13
N LEU A 58 -9.33 -2.85 -0.53
CA LEU A 58 -10.72 -2.95 -0.12
C LEU A 58 -11.27 -4.35 -0.41
N ASP A 59 -11.86 -4.98 0.60
CA ASP A 59 -12.68 -6.17 0.44
C ASP A 59 -14.17 -5.78 0.40
N ALA A 60 -14.99 -6.57 -0.30
CA ALA A 60 -16.43 -6.30 -0.38
C ALA A 60 -17.11 -6.36 1.00
N SER A 61 -16.62 -7.21 1.92
CA SER A 61 -17.18 -7.32 3.26
C SER A 61 -16.90 -6.10 4.15
N ASP A 62 -15.95 -5.24 3.77
CA ASP A 62 -15.63 -4.04 4.56
C ASP A 62 -16.85 -3.11 4.69
N ALA A 63 -17.75 -3.12 3.70
CA ALA A 63 -18.99 -2.34 3.70
C ALA A 63 -20.05 -2.83 4.70
N GLU A 64 -19.94 -4.05 5.22
CA GLU A 64 -20.88 -4.65 6.18
C GLU A 64 -20.57 -4.25 7.62
N THR A 65 -19.43 -3.59 7.86
CA THR A 65 -19.01 -3.20 9.20
C THR A 65 -19.78 -1.96 9.66
N ASP A 66 -20.56 -2.09 10.74
CA ASP A 66 -21.18 -0.94 11.40
C ASP A 66 -20.10 -0.03 12.00
N VAL A 67 -20.02 1.20 11.49
CA VAL A 67 -19.12 2.23 12.01
C VAL A 67 -19.91 3.14 12.96
N ALA A 68 -19.66 3.01 14.26
CA ALA A 68 -20.12 3.96 15.25
C ALA A 68 -19.10 5.10 15.38
N ASN A 69 -19.55 6.34 15.11
CA ASN A 69 -18.75 7.56 15.25
C ASN A 69 -19.12 8.32 16.53
#